data_AF-C0QA46-F1
#
_entry.id   AF-C0QA46-F1
#
_cell.length_a   1.000
_cell.length_b   1.000
_cell.length_c   1.000
_cell.angle_alpha   90.00
_cell.angle_beta   90.00
_cell.angle_gamma   90.00
#
_symmetry.space_group_name_H-M   'P 1'
#
loop_
_entity.id
_entity.type
_entity.pdbx_description
1 polymer ?
#
loop_
_entity_poly.entity_id
_entity_poly.type
_entity_poly.pdbx_seq_one_letter_code
_entity_poly.pdbx_strand_id
1 'polypeptide(L)'
;MTILFSLKFWSGVQLFIDLVLLGLFMALLGRLKKQASDKKSREKNVLEKTDKGAKDAVRTASQIIDMLEPLVKEADAAAKSFDGQIRDKKNLIQGLNDSLDSRIISINLLLSRAESLLARATPVPVAKNNPKTDVFDEQKRVVELYEKGLDADAIASRLSMPKGEVQLVITLKKKFVAMEDQ
;
A
#
# COMPACT_ATOMS: atom_id res chain seq x y z
N MET A 1 -66.93 32.53 86.44
CA MET A 1 -65.53 32.45 85.98
C MET A 1 -65.06 31.02 86.12
N THR A 2 -64.77 30.42 84.98
CA THR A 2 -64.32 29.05 84.74
C THR A 2 -62.91 28.82 85.27
N ILE A 3 -62.74 28.30 86.48
CA ILE A 3 -61.42 27.86 86.96
C ILE A 3 -61.65 26.64 87.85
N LEU A 4 -60.79 25.62 87.69
CA LEU A 4 -60.78 24.32 88.38
C LEU A 4 -61.47 23.16 87.63
N PHE A 5 -61.23 23.06 86.32
CA PHE A 5 -61.09 21.72 85.73
C PHE A 5 -60.00 20.99 86.53
N SER A 6 -60.37 19.88 87.17
CA SER A 6 -59.55 19.12 88.12
C SER A 6 -58.12 18.92 87.61
N LEU A 7 -57.11 19.15 88.46
CA LEU A 7 -55.68 18.97 88.15
C LEU A 7 -55.38 17.59 87.53
N LYS A 8 -56.19 16.58 87.88
CA LYS A 8 -56.15 15.23 87.33
C LYS A 8 -56.51 15.15 85.84
N PHE A 9 -57.44 16.00 85.37
CA PHE A 9 -57.82 16.09 83.96
C PHE A 9 -56.69 16.70 83.13
N TRP A 10 -56.08 17.78 83.60
CA TRP A 10 -54.96 18.43 82.92
C TRP A 10 -53.73 17.51 82.81
N SER A 11 -53.45 16.74 83.87
CA SER A 11 -52.40 15.72 83.84
C SER A 11 -52.68 14.62 82.80
N GLY A 12 -53.93 14.17 82.69
CA GLY A 12 -54.33 13.18 81.66
C GLY A 12 -54.20 13.69 80.23
N VAL A 13 -54.60 14.95 79.98
CA VAL A 13 -54.47 15.58 78.65
C VAL A 13 -53.00 15.74 78.26
N GLN A 14 -52.14 16.14 79.19
CA GLN A 14 -50.72 16.30 78.93
C GLN A 14 -50.03 14.96 78.60
N LEU A 15 -50.37 13.90 79.32
CA LEU A 15 -49.87 12.54 79.05
C LEU A 15 -50.31 12.02 77.67
N PHE A 16 -51.54 12.34 77.27
CA PHE A 16 -52.04 11.98 75.93
C PHE A 16 -51.28 12.71 74.83
N ILE A 17 -51.03 14.01 75.01
CA ILE A 17 -50.26 14.84 74.07
C ILE A 17 -48.83 14.31 73.92
N ASP A 18 -48.17 13.98 75.03
CA ASP A 18 -46.81 13.43 75.02
C ASP A 18 -46.74 12.07 74.30
N LEU A 19 -47.75 11.22 74.47
CA LEU A 19 -47.82 9.92 73.81
C LEU A 19 -48.01 10.05 72.29
N VAL A 20 -48.84 11.00 71.86
CA VAL A 20 -49.03 11.34 70.44
C VAL A 20 -47.74 11.90 69.84
N LEU A 21 -47.05 12.80 70.55
CA LEU A 21 -45.77 13.37 70.13
C LEU A 21 -44.69 12.30 69.98
N LEU A 22 -44.58 11.37 70.94
CA LEU A 22 -43.62 10.27 70.90
C LEU A 22 -43.88 9.34 69.70
N GLY A 23 -45.15 9.04 69.42
CA GLY A 23 -45.55 8.26 68.26
C GLY A 23 -45.20 8.94 66.93
N LEU A 24 -45.46 10.24 66.83
CA LEU A 24 -45.17 11.03 65.63
C LEU A 24 -43.64 11.15 65.41
N PHE A 25 -42.87 11.27 66.50
CA PHE A 25 -41.41 11.31 66.46
C PHE A 25 -40.81 9.96 66.00
N MET A 26 -41.32 8.83 66.50
CA MET A 26 -40.92 7.51 66.01
C MET A 26 -41.25 7.31 64.53
N ALA A 27 -42.42 7.77 64.08
CA ALA A 27 -42.82 7.68 62.67
C ALA A 27 -41.90 8.51 61.76
N LEU A 28 -41.50 9.71 62.20
CA LEU A 28 -40.54 10.57 61.50
C LEU A 28 -39.15 9.92 61.41
N LEU A 29 -38.65 9.39 62.52
CA LEU A 29 -37.37 8.66 62.56
C LEU A 29 -37.37 7.42 61.66
N GLY A 30 -38.49 6.69 61.63
CA GLY A 30 -38.69 5.54 60.75
C GLY A 30 -38.64 5.93 59.26
N ARG A 31 -39.26 7.05 58.87
CA ARG A 31 -39.22 7.55 57.50
C ARG A 31 -37.84 8.03 57.07
N LEU A 32 -37.13 8.75 57.94
CA LEU A 32 -35.77 9.25 57.69
C LEU A 32 -34.76 8.10 57.54
N LYS A 33 -34.84 7.08 58.40
CA LYS A 33 -33.97 5.89 58.32
C LYS A 33 -34.20 5.08 57.04
N LYS A 34 -35.45 5.01 56.56
CA LYS A 34 -35.80 4.33 55.31
C LYS A 34 -35.21 5.04 54.08
N GLN A 35 -35.25 6.38 54.04
CA GLN A 35 -34.62 7.16 52.96
C GLN A 35 -33.08 7.07 52.95
N ALA A 36 -32.44 7.00 54.12
CA ALA A 36 -30.99 6.84 54.20
C ALA A 36 -30.50 5.45 53.71
N SER A 37 -31.31 4.40 53.91
CA SER A 37 -30.99 3.04 53.47
C SER A 37 -31.06 2.88 51.95
N ASP A 38 -32.03 3.51 51.28
CA ASP A 38 -32.18 3.42 49.82
C ASP A 38 -31.04 4.11 49.06
N LYS A 39 -30.48 5.20 49.61
CA LYS A 39 -29.37 5.94 49.00
C LYS A 39 -28.07 5.11 48.96
N LYS A 40 -27.79 4.36 50.04
CA LYS A 40 -26.59 3.49 50.16
C LYS A 40 -26.67 2.25 49.26
N SER A 41 -27.89 1.74 49.03
CA SER A 41 -28.13 0.63 48.09
C SER A 41 -28.04 1.07 46.62
N ARG A 42 -28.38 2.32 46.30
CA ARG A 42 -28.22 2.88 44.94
C ARG A 42 -26.75 3.04 44.55
N GLU A 43 -25.91 3.51 45.47
CA GLU A 43 -24.48 3.75 45.20
C GLU A 43 -23.69 2.45 45.01
N LYS A 44 -24.00 1.41 45.80
CA LYS A 44 -23.44 0.05 45.61
C LYS A 44 -23.84 -0.57 44.26
N ASN A 45 -25.09 -0.40 43.83
CA ASN A 45 -25.56 -0.95 42.56
C ASN A 45 -24.94 -0.27 41.33
N VAL A 46 -24.59 1.02 41.42
CA VAL A 46 -23.92 1.75 40.33
C VAL A 46 -22.47 1.28 40.20
N LEU A 47 -21.73 1.20 41.32
CA LEU A 47 -20.33 0.77 41.32
C LEU A 47 -20.16 -0.69 40.83
N GLU A 48 -21.09 -1.57 41.20
CA GLU A 48 -21.07 -2.97 40.77
C GLU A 48 -21.45 -3.14 39.29
N LYS A 49 -22.34 -2.29 38.75
CA LYS A 49 -22.65 -2.27 37.31
C LYS A 49 -21.49 -1.76 36.46
N THR A 50 -20.77 -0.73 36.92
CA THR A 50 -19.61 -0.20 36.20
C THR A 50 -18.45 -1.20 36.17
N ASP A 51 -18.21 -1.94 37.25
CA ASP A 51 -17.14 -2.95 37.30
C ASP A 51 -17.46 -4.19 36.43
N LYS A 52 -18.73 -4.61 36.38
CA LYS A 52 -19.17 -5.70 35.49
C LYS A 52 -19.09 -5.31 34.01
N GLY A 53 -19.56 -4.12 33.64
CA GLY A 53 -19.47 -3.64 32.25
C GLY A 53 -18.04 -3.51 31.73
N ALA A 54 -17.10 -3.07 32.59
CA ALA A 54 -15.68 -3.02 32.25
C ALA A 54 -15.08 -4.42 32.07
N LYS A 55 -15.41 -5.37 32.95
CA LYS A 55 -14.96 -6.77 32.85
C LYS A 55 -15.49 -7.49 31.61
N ASP A 56 -16.74 -7.21 31.24
CA ASP A 56 -17.35 -7.79 30.04
C ASP A 56 -16.69 -7.25 28.76
N ALA A 57 -16.43 -5.93 28.69
CA ALA A 57 -15.70 -5.34 27.56
C ALA A 57 -14.27 -5.88 27.40
N VAL A 58 -13.55 -6.08 28.52
CA VAL A 58 -12.20 -6.68 28.50
C VAL A 58 -12.25 -8.13 28.04
N ARG A 59 -13.25 -8.91 28.45
CA ARG A 59 -13.44 -10.28 27.96
C ARG A 59 -13.73 -10.33 26.47
N THR A 60 -14.60 -9.46 25.97
CA THR A 60 -14.90 -9.39 24.53
C THR A 60 -13.66 -8.98 23.73
N ALA A 61 -12.89 -8.00 24.21
CA ALA A 61 -11.63 -7.62 23.58
C ALA A 61 -10.61 -8.78 23.57
N SER A 62 -10.49 -9.52 24.67
CA SER A 62 -9.61 -10.70 24.75
C SER A 62 -10.01 -11.78 23.74
N GLN A 63 -11.30 -12.06 23.60
CA GLN A 63 -11.79 -13.04 22.63
C GLN A 63 -11.51 -12.62 21.17
N ILE A 64 -11.63 -11.33 20.86
CA ILE A 64 -11.30 -10.79 19.54
C ILE A 64 -9.80 -10.90 19.27
N ILE A 65 -8.96 -10.62 20.27
CA ILE A 65 -7.50 -10.77 20.16
C ILE A 65 -7.14 -12.24 19.92
N ASP A 66 -7.72 -13.18 20.67
CA ASP A 66 -7.47 -14.62 20.51
C ASP A 66 -7.87 -15.11 19.10
N MET A 67 -8.90 -14.51 18.50
CA MET A 67 -9.32 -14.81 17.12
C MET A 67 -8.44 -14.14 16.06
N LEU A 68 -7.89 -12.95 16.34
CA LEU A 68 -7.04 -12.20 15.41
C LEU A 68 -5.58 -12.71 15.41
N GLU A 69 -5.09 -13.20 16.54
CA GLU A 69 -3.73 -13.73 16.67
C GLU A 69 -3.37 -14.81 15.62
N PRO A 70 -4.20 -15.85 15.37
CA PRO A 70 -3.91 -16.81 14.31
C PRO A 70 -3.93 -16.16 12.92
N LEU A 71 -4.86 -15.24 12.65
CA LEU A 71 -4.95 -14.54 11.36
C LEU A 71 -3.69 -13.71 11.08
N VAL A 72 -3.20 -12.97 12.08
CA VAL A 72 -1.97 -12.17 11.97
C VAL A 72 -0.76 -13.07 11.78
N LYS A 73 -0.72 -14.21 12.48
CA LYS A 73 0.37 -15.19 12.34
C LYS A 73 0.38 -15.87 10.98
N GLU A 74 -0.78 -16.21 10.44
CA GLU A 74 -0.93 -16.73 9.07
C GLU A 74 -0.57 -15.68 8.03
N ALA A 75 -0.97 -14.43 8.22
CA ALA A 75 -0.59 -13.32 7.35
C ALA A 75 0.93 -13.08 7.35
N ASP A 76 1.58 -13.12 8.52
CA ASP A 76 3.05 -13.02 8.64
C ASP A 76 3.76 -14.20 7.95
N ALA A 77 3.24 -15.43 8.12
CA ALA A 77 3.77 -16.60 7.44
C ALA A 77 3.63 -16.50 5.90
N ALA A 78 2.48 -16.01 5.43
CA ALA A 78 2.24 -15.79 4.00
C ALA A 78 3.15 -14.68 3.45
N ALA A 79 3.33 -13.58 4.17
CA ALA A 79 4.24 -12.50 3.79
C ALA A 79 5.69 -12.99 3.68
N LYS A 80 6.16 -13.78 4.65
CA LYS A 80 7.51 -14.40 4.61
C LYS A 80 7.67 -15.37 3.43
N SER A 81 6.63 -16.14 3.10
CA SER A 81 6.64 -17.01 1.91
C SER A 81 6.73 -16.19 0.62
N PHE A 82 5.96 -15.10 0.52
CA PHE A 82 6.00 -14.20 -0.63
C PHE A 82 7.38 -13.54 -0.79
N ASP A 83 7.99 -13.06 0.29
CA ASP A 83 9.35 -12.50 0.23
C ASP A 83 10.37 -13.53 -0.26
N GLY A 84 10.27 -14.78 0.20
CA GLY A 84 11.08 -15.89 -0.31
C GLY A 84 10.89 -16.10 -1.81
N GLN A 85 9.64 -16.20 -2.26
CA GLN A 85 9.32 -16.39 -3.69
C GLN A 85 9.78 -15.22 -4.56
N ILE A 86 9.67 -13.99 -4.09
CA ILE A 86 10.15 -12.81 -4.82
C ILE A 86 11.67 -12.86 -4.97
N ARG A 87 12.38 -13.20 -3.90
CA ARG A 87 13.84 -13.32 -3.93
C ARG A 87 14.30 -14.42 -4.89
N ASP A 88 13.65 -15.57 -4.85
CA ASP A 88 13.97 -16.69 -5.73
C ASP A 88 13.67 -16.35 -7.19
N LYS A 89 12.53 -15.70 -7.46
CA LYS A 89 12.18 -15.23 -8.81
C LYS A 89 13.18 -14.19 -9.32
N LYS A 90 13.64 -13.27 -8.46
CA LYS A 90 14.69 -12.29 -8.82
C LYS A 90 15.99 -13.00 -9.18
N ASN A 91 16.42 -13.98 -8.38
CA ASN A 91 17.64 -14.75 -8.64
C ASN A 91 17.53 -15.54 -9.96
N LEU A 92 16.37 -16.12 -10.25
CA LEU A 92 16.11 -16.85 -11.49
C LEU A 92 16.19 -15.93 -12.72
N ILE A 93 15.57 -14.75 -12.63
CA ILE A 93 15.62 -13.73 -13.70
C ILE A 93 17.06 -13.29 -13.94
N GLN A 94 17.82 -13.05 -12.87
CA GLN A 94 19.21 -12.65 -12.98
C GLN A 94 20.07 -13.75 -13.64
N GLY A 95 19.92 -15.01 -13.21
CA GLY A 95 20.63 -16.12 -13.83
C GLY A 95 20.23 -16.36 -15.30
N LEU A 96 18.94 -16.14 -15.64
CA LEU A 96 18.49 -16.18 -17.02
C LEU A 96 19.12 -15.07 -17.86
N ASN A 97 19.18 -13.85 -17.32
CA ASN A 97 19.81 -12.72 -17.99
C ASN A 97 21.30 -12.98 -18.25
N ASP A 98 22.03 -13.45 -17.23
CA ASP A 98 23.45 -13.79 -17.35
C ASP A 98 23.68 -14.91 -18.39
N SER A 99 22.76 -15.87 -18.47
CA SER A 99 22.79 -16.95 -19.48
C SER A 99 22.53 -16.42 -20.89
N LEU A 100 21.58 -15.50 -21.06
CA LEU A 100 21.30 -14.84 -22.33
C LEU A 100 22.49 -14.00 -22.79
N ASP A 101 23.08 -13.20 -21.90
CA ASP A 101 24.27 -12.40 -22.19
C ASP A 101 25.45 -13.27 -22.62
N SER A 102 25.69 -14.38 -21.91
CA SER A 102 26.71 -15.37 -22.29
C SER A 102 26.46 -15.95 -23.70
N ARG A 103 25.19 -16.25 -24.02
CA ARG A 103 24.80 -16.74 -25.35
C ARG A 103 25.01 -15.67 -26.42
N ILE A 104 24.63 -14.41 -26.17
CA ILE A 104 24.86 -13.30 -27.10
C ILE A 104 26.36 -13.12 -27.38
N ILE A 105 27.20 -13.13 -26.34
CA ILE A 105 28.66 -13.02 -26.48
C ILE A 105 29.20 -14.17 -27.33
N SER A 106 28.80 -15.41 -27.03
CA SER A 106 29.26 -16.58 -27.79
C SER A 106 28.83 -16.54 -29.26
N ILE A 107 27.59 -16.12 -29.55
CA ILE A 107 27.10 -15.94 -30.92
C ILE A 107 27.90 -14.85 -31.64
N ASN A 108 28.12 -13.70 -31.00
CA ASN A 108 28.91 -12.61 -31.59
C ASN A 108 30.35 -13.04 -31.87
N LEU A 109 30.95 -13.85 -30.98
CA LEU A 109 32.29 -14.40 -31.19
C LEU A 109 32.34 -15.41 -32.33
N LEU A 110 31.33 -16.29 -32.44
CA LEU A 110 31.20 -17.22 -33.56
C LEU A 110 30.98 -16.50 -34.89
N LEU A 111 30.17 -15.44 -34.89
CA LEU A 111 29.94 -14.60 -36.06
C LEU A 111 31.23 -13.91 -36.51
N SER A 112 31.94 -13.25 -35.58
CA SER A 112 33.24 -12.63 -35.86
C SER A 112 34.27 -13.64 -36.40
N ARG A 113 34.28 -14.87 -35.85
CA ARG A 113 35.12 -15.95 -36.36
C ARG A 113 34.72 -16.36 -37.77
N ALA A 114 33.42 -16.53 -38.04
CA ALA A 114 32.93 -16.91 -39.37
C ALA A 114 33.25 -15.83 -40.41
N GLU A 115 33.07 -14.55 -40.07
CA GLU A 115 33.45 -13.41 -40.92
C GLU A 115 34.95 -13.41 -41.24
N SER A 116 35.80 -13.64 -40.22
CA SER A 116 37.25 -13.71 -40.42
C SER A 116 37.68 -14.87 -41.36
N LEU A 117 36.95 -15.99 -41.31
CA LEU A 117 37.21 -17.14 -42.18
C LEU A 117 36.70 -16.90 -43.60
N LEU A 118 35.54 -16.26 -43.75
CA LEU A 118 35.01 -15.86 -45.06
C LEU A 118 35.95 -14.87 -45.76
N ALA A 119 36.47 -13.90 -45.01
CA ALA A 119 37.45 -12.93 -45.50
C ALA A 119 38.78 -13.59 -45.93
N ARG A 120 39.13 -14.76 -45.37
CA ARG A 120 40.33 -15.53 -45.76
C ARG A 120 40.07 -16.52 -46.90
N ALA A 121 38.87 -17.10 -46.97
CA ALA A 121 38.51 -18.13 -47.95
C ALA A 121 38.14 -17.56 -49.32
N THR A 122 37.80 -16.27 -49.39
CA THR A 122 37.62 -15.57 -50.65
C THR A 122 38.85 -14.71 -50.94
N PRO A 123 39.78 -15.14 -51.81
CA PRO A 123 40.73 -14.22 -52.43
C PRO A 123 39.98 -13.42 -53.50
N VAL A 124 39.05 -12.56 -53.07
CA VAL A 124 38.50 -11.56 -53.97
C VAL A 124 39.66 -10.60 -54.28
N PRO A 125 39.95 -10.28 -55.55
CA PRO A 125 40.86 -9.20 -55.84
C PRO A 125 40.35 -7.97 -55.12
N VAL A 126 41.22 -7.42 -54.26
CA VAL A 126 40.95 -6.27 -53.41
C VAL A 126 40.53 -5.11 -54.31
N ALA A 127 39.24 -4.98 -54.57
CA ALA A 127 38.62 -3.69 -54.81
C ALA A 127 38.72 -2.97 -53.47
N LYS A 128 39.82 -2.24 -53.30
CA LYS A 128 39.98 -1.19 -52.30
C LYS A 128 38.66 -0.41 -52.24
N ASN A 129 38.06 -0.33 -51.06
CA ASN A 129 37.19 0.73 -50.51
C ASN A 129 36.50 0.12 -49.29
N ASN A 130 36.56 0.58 -48.04
CA ASN A 130 37.27 1.63 -47.33
C ASN A 130 37.21 1.24 -45.82
N PRO A 131 38.06 1.81 -44.96
CA PRO A 131 37.98 1.56 -43.51
C PRO A 131 36.59 1.95 -43.02
N LYS A 132 35.93 1.10 -42.20
CA LYS A 132 34.67 1.36 -41.48
C LYS A 132 34.16 2.78 -41.71
N THR A 133 33.44 3.02 -42.82
CA THR A 133 32.80 4.32 -42.99
C THR A 133 31.80 4.38 -41.85
N ASP A 134 31.91 5.42 -41.03
CA ASP A 134 30.99 5.60 -39.92
C ASP A 134 29.57 5.55 -40.49
N VAL A 135 28.65 4.85 -39.83
CA VAL A 135 27.25 4.73 -40.28
C VAL A 135 26.65 6.13 -40.48
N PHE A 136 27.13 7.11 -39.71
CA PHE A 136 26.82 8.52 -39.86
C PHE A 136 27.27 9.14 -41.20
N ASP A 137 28.43 8.75 -41.73
CA ASP A 137 28.92 9.23 -43.03
C ASP A 137 28.09 8.68 -44.19
N GLU A 138 27.61 7.44 -44.07
CA GLU A 138 26.74 6.82 -45.08
C GLU A 138 25.34 7.44 -45.08
N GLN A 139 24.77 7.67 -43.89
CA GLN A 139 23.49 8.38 -43.76
C GLN A 139 23.57 9.83 -44.26
N LYS A 140 24.68 10.53 -44.01
CA LYS A 140 24.91 11.89 -44.53
C LYS A 140 24.93 11.90 -46.06
N ARG A 141 25.58 10.92 -46.69
CA ARG A 141 25.58 10.78 -48.16
C ARG A 141 24.20 10.48 -48.72
N VAL A 142 23.36 9.71 -48.02
CA VAL A 142 21.96 9.49 -48.41
C VAL A 142 21.20 10.82 -48.44
N VAL A 143 21.34 11.64 -47.40
CA VAL A 143 20.69 12.96 -47.32
C VAL A 143 21.19 13.90 -48.43
N GLU A 144 22.50 13.97 -48.66
CA GLU A 144 23.09 14.80 -49.72
C GLU A 144 22.62 14.40 -51.13
N LEU A 145 22.45 13.10 -51.40
CA LEU A 145 21.94 12.62 -52.68
C LEU A 145 20.43 12.87 -52.83
N TYR A 146 19.68 12.80 -51.72
CA TYR A 146 18.26 13.14 -51.70
C TYR A 146 18.03 14.63 -51.96
N GLU A 147 18.83 15.50 -51.35
CA GLU A 147 18.79 16.96 -51.59
C GLU A 147 19.16 17.33 -53.04
N LYS A 148 19.95 16.48 -53.72
CA LYS A 148 20.22 16.59 -55.17
C LYS A 148 19.08 16.09 -56.06
N GLY A 149 17.95 15.69 -55.49
CA GLY A 149 16.74 15.28 -56.21
C GLY A 149 16.78 13.83 -56.73
N LEU A 150 17.70 12.98 -56.25
CA LEU A 150 17.70 11.57 -56.62
C LEU A 150 16.62 10.80 -55.83
N ASP A 151 15.97 9.86 -56.52
CA ASP A 151 14.98 8.98 -55.92
C ASP A 151 15.64 7.87 -55.08
N ALA A 152 14.90 7.33 -54.10
CA ALA A 152 15.38 6.34 -53.15
C ALA A 152 15.96 5.08 -53.85
N ASP A 153 15.40 4.69 -54.99
CA ASP A 153 15.88 3.55 -55.79
C ASP A 153 17.23 3.83 -56.45
N ALA A 154 17.44 5.05 -56.92
CA ALA A 154 18.70 5.47 -57.52
C ALA A 154 19.80 5.63 -56.45
N ILE A 155 19.43 6.10 -55.25
CA ILE A 155 20.34 6.23 -54.11
C ILE A 155 20.75 4.85 -53.59
N ALA A 156 19.79 3.94 -53.39
CA ALA A 156 20.03 2.57 -52.96
C ALA A 156 21.01 1.84 -53.91
N SER A 157 20.79 1.99 -55.21
CA SER A 157 21.66 1.40 -56.23
C SER A 157 23.07 2.02 -56.26
N ARG A 158 23.19 3.32 -55.97
CA ARG A 158 24.46 4.06 -56.01
C ARG A 158 25.32 3.87 -54.76
N LEU A 159 24.68 3.71 -53.60
CA LEU A 159 25.35 3.51 -52.32
C LEU A 159 25.43 2.04 -51.90
N SER A 160 24.92 1.12 -52.72
CA SER A 160 24.81 -0.31 -52.39
C SER A 160 24.13 -0.56 -51.05
N MET A 161 23.09 0.23 -50.74
CA MET A 161 22.35 0.20 -49.47
C MET A 161 20.93 -0.36 -49.70
N PRO A 162 20.34 -1.11 -48.75
CA PRO A 162 18.95 -1.57 -48.87
C PRO A 162 17.97 -0.40 -49.04
N LYS A 163 17.04 -0.53 -50.00
CA LYS A 163 15.99 0.48 -50.26
C LYS A 163 15.24 0.92 -49.00
N GLY A 164 14.94 -0.03 -48.11
CA GLY A 164 14.24 0.26 -46.85
C GLY A 164 15.02 1.19 -45.91
N GLU A 165 16.34 1.07 -45.86
CA GLU A 165 17.21 1.89 -45.02
C GLU A 165 17.33 3.31 -45.59
N VAL A 166 17.54 3.44 -46.90
CA VAL A 166 17.53 4.73 -47.61
C VAL A 166 16.19 5.46 -47.39
N GLN A 167 15.08 4.75 -47.51
CA GLN A 167 13.74 5.32 -47.32
C GLN A 167 13.48 5.75 -45.87
N LEU A 168 14.00 5.02 -44.89
CA LEU A 168 13.94 5.39 -43.47
C LEU A 168 14.69 6.69 -43.20
N VAL A 169 15.94 6.82 -43.70
CA VAL A 169 16.76 8.03 -43.53
C VAL A 169 16.08 9.25 -44.16
N ILE A 170 15.55 9.12 -45.38
CA ILE A 170 14.81 10.19 -46.06
C ILE A 170 13.56 10.59 -45.26
N THR A 171 12.81 9.61 -44.74
CA THR A 171 11.59 9.86 -43.96
C THR A 171 11.91 10.59 -42.65
N LEU A 172 12.99 10.21 -41.98
CA LEU A 172 13.46 10.88 -40.76
C LEU A 172 13.88 12.32 -41.05
N LYS A 173 14.66 12.57 -42.11
CA LYS A 173 15.04 13.93 -42.52
C LYS A 173 13.82 14.83 -42.78
N LYS A 174 12.80 14.33 -43.49
CA LYS A 174 11.55 15.08 -43.72
C LYS A 174 10.83 15.44 -42.42
N LYS A 175 10.79 14.51 -41.46
CA LYS A 175 10.20 14.76 -40.15
C LYS A 175 10.97 15.82 -39.36
N PHE A 176 12.30 15.80 -39.40
CA PHE A 176 13.12 16.81 -38.72
C PHE A 176 12.92 18.21 -39.30
N VAL A 177 12.89 18.36 -40.64
CA VAL A 177 12.61 19.66 -41.27
C VAL A 177 11.21 20.17 -40.89
N ALA A 178 10.20 19.30 -40.93
CA ALA A 178 8.84 19.67 -40.54
C ALA A 178 8.70 20.08 -39.06
N MET A 179 9.63 19.65 -38.19
CA MET A 179 9.67 20.05 -36.77
C MET A 179 10.49 21.33 -36.54
N GLU A 180 11.37 21.70 -37.48
CA GLU A 180 12.21 22.91 -37.40
C GLU A 180 11.50 24.13 -38.01
N ASP A 181 10.56 23.90 -38.92
CA ASP A 181 9.68 24.93 -39.53
C ASP A 181 8.45 25.30 -38.66
N GLN A 182 8.36 24.79 -37.42
CA GLN A 182 7.31 25.11 -36.41
C GLN A 182 7.87 25.96 -35.27
#